data_AF-A0AAI9DLD3-F1
#
_entry.id   AF-A0AAI9DLD3-F1
#
_cell.length_a   1.000
_cell.length_b   1.000
_cell.length_c   1.000
_cell.angle_alpha   90.00
_cell.angle_beta   90.00
_cell.angle_gamma   90.00
#
_symmetry.space_group_name_H-M   'P 1'
#
loop_
_entity.id
_entity.type
_entity.pdbx_description
1 polymer ?
#
loop_
_entity_poly.entity_id
_entity_poly.type
_entity_poly.pdbx_seq_one_letter_code
_entity_poly.pdbx_strand_id
1 'polypeptide(L)' 'MMKTIAELKKTVCFAQADAFFIDYLKTLSAAGVINIRDDDFEGDSVSDCLYCQVACAFGVDLDENLNPVEVAYE' A
#
# COMPACT_ATOMS: atom_id res chain seq x y z
N MET A 1 -2.94 -2.97 -12.67
CA MET A 1 -1.58 -3.44 -13.05
C MET A 1 -0.86 -3.59 -11.72
N MET A 2 -0.33 -4.78 -11.37
CA MET A 2 0.22 -5.02 -10.03
C MET A 2 1.24 -3.94 -9.65
N LYS A 3 1.12 -3.43 -8.42
CA LYS A 3 2.01 -2.42 -7.83
C LYS A 3 3.07 -3.11 -7.00
N THR A 4 4.16 -2.44 -6.65
CA THR A 4 5.18 -3.00 -5.76
C THR A 4 4.89 -2.67 -4.30
N ILE A 5 5.43 -3.47 -3.39
CA ILE A 5 5.42 -3.18 -1.94
C ILE A 5 6.05 -1.80 -1.67
N ALA A 6 7.10 -1.43 -2.41
CA ALA A 6 7.76 -0.13 -2.30
C ALA A 6 6.82 1.04 -2.66
N GLU A 7 6.06 0.92 -3.76
CA GLU A 7 5.05 1.92 -4.14
C GLU A 7 3.95 2.04 -3.09
N LEU A 8 3.47 0.90 -2.57
CA LEU A 8 2.45 0.91 -1.53
C LEU A 8 2.96 1.60 -0.24
N LYS A 9 4.18 1.28 0.21
CA LYS A 9 4.80 1.96 1.36
C LYS A 9 4.92 3.46 1.15
N LYS A 10 5.36 3.89 -0.04
CA LYS A 10 5.45 5.31 -0.38
C LYS A 10 4.09 6.00 -0.29
N THR A 11 3.04 5.33 -0.79
CA THR A 11 1.65 5.82 -0.79
C THR A 11 1.16 6.13 0.63
N VAL A 12 1.51 5.31 1.61
CA VAL A 12 1.09 5.48 3.01
C VAL A 12 2.19 6.01 3.93
N CYS A 13 3.25 6.60 3.37
CA CYS A 13 4.37 7.18 4.11
C CYS A 13 5.02 6.22 5.15
N PHE A 14 5.14 4.93 4.82
CA PHE A 14 5.67 3.91 5.73
C PHE A 14 7.19 3.73 5.56
N ALA A 15 7.97 4.15 6.56
CA ALA A 15 9.44 4.25 6.45
C ALA A 15 10.23 2.98 6.86
N GLN A 16 9.65 2.03 7.59
CA GLN A 16 10.38 0.85 8.09
C GLN A 16 10.63 -0.20 6.99
N ALA A 17 11.43 -1.23 7.28
CA ALA A 17 11.72 -2.31 6.32
C ALA A 17 10.46 -3.10 5.90
N ASP A 18 10.50 -3.74 4.73
CA ASP A 18 9.34 -4.39 4.12
C ASP A 18 8.74 -5.50 4.99
N ALA A 19 9.58 -6.24 5.72
CA ALA A 19 9.12 -7.26 6.66
C ALA A 19 8.19 -6.68 7.74
N PHE A 20 8.54 -5.52 8.32
CA PHE A 20 7.69 -4.84 9.30
C PHE A 20 6.41 -4.29 8.67
N PHE A 21 6.49 -3.83 7.42
CA PHE A 21 5.30 -3.38 6.71
C PHE A 21 4.32 -4.52 6.44
N ILE A 22 4.82 -5.67 6.00
CA ILE A 22 4.00 -6.86 5.77
C ILE A 22 3.34 -7.34 7.08
N ASP A 23 4.08 -7.38 8.19
CA ASP A 23 3.51 -7.76 9.49
C ASP A 23 2.46 -6.74 9.99
N TYR A 24 2.67 -5.47 9.69
CA TYR A 24 1.66 -4.44 9.94
C TYR A 24 0.40 -4.65 9.09
N LEU A 25 0.53 -4.97 7.79
CA LEU A 25 -0.62 -5.31 6.93
C LEU A 25 -1.40 -6.52 7.45
N LYS A 26 -0.70 -7.57 7.92
CA LYS A 26 -1.35 -8.72 8.56
C LYS A 26 -2.12 -8.31 9.82
N THR A 27 -1.58 -7.38 10.60
CA THR A 27 -2.24 -6.85 11.80
C THR A 27 -3.53 -6.09 11.44
N LEU A 28 -3.49 -5.25 10.40
CA LEU A 28 -4.69 -4.59 9.87
C LEU A 28 -5.72 -5.59 9.36
N SER A 29 -5.27 -6.66 8.72
CA SER A 29 -6.17 -7.70 8.24
C SER A 29 -6.83 -8.48 9.38
N ALA A 30 -6.06 -8.85 10.40
CA ALA A 30 -6.60 -9.50 11.61
C ALA A 30 -7.60 -8.61 12.36
N ALA A 31 -7.45 -7.28 12.27
CA ALA A 31 -8.39 -6.31 12.82
C ALA A 31 -9.61 -6.05 11.91
N GLY A 32 -9.68 -6.64 10.72
CA GLY A 32 -10.78 -6.47 9.77
C GLY A 32 -10.76 -5.14 9.00
N VAL A 33 -9.64 -4.41 9.02
CA VAL A 33 -9.49 -3.12 8.32
C VAL A 33 -9.29 -3.33 6.82
N ILE A 34 -8.55 -4.36 6.45
CA ILE A 34 -8.29 -4.77 5.06
C ILE A 34 -8.47 -6.30 4.95
N ASN A 35 -8.66 -6.77 3.73
CA ASN A 35 -8.72 -8.19 3.41
C ASN A 35 -7.54 -8.58 2.51
N ILE A 36 -6.69 -9.47 3.00
CA ILE A 36 -5.55 -10.04 2.27
C ILE A 36 -5.94 -11.42 1.74
N ARG A 37 -5.82 -11.62 0.44
CA ARG A 37 -6.04 -12.87 -0.29
C ARG A 37 -4.71 -13.55 -0.62
N ASP A 38 -4.77 -14.83 -0.93
CA ASP A 38 -3.57 -15.62 -1.27
C ASP A 38 -2.84 -15.11 -2.52
N ASP A 39 -3.56 -14.45 -3.44
CA ASP A 39 -3.05 -13.87 -4.69
C ASP A 39 -2.73 -12.37 -4.57
N ASP A 40 -2.88 -11.77 -3.37
CA ASP A 40 -2.58 -10.36 -3.19
C ASP A 40 -1.08 -10.05 -3.17
N PHE A 41 -0.24 -11.07 -2.98
CA PHE A 41 1.22 -10.95 -3.00
C PHE A 41 1.84 -11.91 -4.03
N GLU A 42 2.64 -11.37 -4.94
CA GLU A 42 3.48 -12.15 -5.85
C GLU A 42 4.90 -11.59 -5.83
N GLY A 43 5.77 -12.21 -5.02
CA GLY A 43 7.12 -11.69 -4.79
C GLY A 43 7.09 -10.32 -4.09
N ASP A 44 7.57 -9.29 -4.77
CA ASP A 44 7.55 -7.89 -4.32
C ASP A 44 6.34 -7.10 -4.84
N SER A 45 5.43 -7.76 -5.55
CA SER A 45 4.22 -7.17 -6.12
C SER A 45 3.00 -7.37 -5.20
N VAL A 46 2.10 -6.40 -5.25
CA VAL A 46 0.81 -6.34 -4.56
C VAL A 46 -0.32 -6.14 -5.57
N SER A 47 -1.47 -6.77 -5.31
CA SER A 47 -2.65 -6.59 -6.15
C SER A 47 -3.20 -5.15 -6.07
N ASP A 48 -3.88 -4.71 -7.12
CA ASP A 48 -4.61 -3.44 -7.13
C ASP A 48 -5.66 -3.39 -6.01
N CYS A 49 -6.28 -4.54 -5.69
CA CYS A 49 -7.32 -4.60 -4.66
C CYS A 49 -6.75 -4.34 -3.27
N LEU A 50 -5.63 -4.98 -2.92
CA LEU A 50 -4.94 -4.74 -1.65
C LEU A 50 -4.39 -3.31 -1.60
N TYR A 51 -3.80 -2.83 -2.69
CA TYR A 51 -3.30 -1.46 -2.80
C TYR A 51 -4.38 -0.43 -2.49
N CYS A 52 -5.56 -0.54 -3.12
CA CYS A 52 -6.70 0.35 -2.88
C CYS A 52 -7.24 0.25 -1.45
N GLN A 53 -7.34 -0.95 -0.89
CA GLN A 53 -7.81 -1.13 0.50
C GLN A 53 -6.87 -0.43 1.49
N VAL A 54 -5.57 -0.57 1.31
CA VAL A 54 -4.57 0.06 2.17
C VAL A 54 -4.56 1.58 1.99
N ALA A 55 -4.60 2.09 0.77
CA ALA A 55 -4.70 3.53 0.52
C ALA A 55 -5.94 4.13 1.19
N CYS A 56 -7.12 3.50 1.02
CA CYS A 56 -8.35 3.91 1.68
C CYS A 56 -8.26 3.86 3.21
N ALA A 57 -7.64 2.81 3.79
CA ALA A 57 -7.47 2.70 5.24
C ALA A 57 -6.62 3.84 5.83
N PHE A 58 -5.74 4.43 5.02
CA PHE A 58 -4.90 5.58 5.38
C PHE A 58 -5.48 6.93 4.93
N GLY A 59 -6.66 6.95 4.33
CA GLY A 59 -7.29 8.19 3.82
C GLY A 59 -6.55 8.80 2.63
N VAL A 60 -5.80 7.99 1.87
CA VAL A 60 -5.09 8.44 0.68
C VAL A 60 -6.03 8.36 -0.51
N ASP A 61 -6.27 9.50 -1.15
CA ASP A 61 -6.95 9.57 -2.44
C ASP A 61 -6.06 9.01 -3.56
N LEU A 62 -6.57 8.08 -4.35
CA LEU A 62 -5.84 7.47 -5.46
C LEU A 62 -6.05 8.21 -6.78
N ASP A 63 -6.89 9.25 -6.81
CA ASP A 63 -6.95 10.16 -7.94
C ASP A 63 -5.65 10.97 -8.02
N GLU A 64 -4.85 10.69 -9.04
CA GLU A 64 -3.57 11.36 -9.33
C GLU A 64 -3.71 12.89 -9.46
N ASN A 65 -4.92 13.40 -9.74
CA ASN A 65 -5.20 14.84 -9.81
C ASN A 65 -5.44 15.49 -8.43
N LEU A 66 -5.76 14.69 -7.41
CA LEU A 66 -6.05 15.16 -6.04
C LEU A 66 -4.86 14.97 -5.10
N ASN A 67 -3.97 14.03 -5.40
CA ASN A 67 -2.71 13.81 -4.69
C ASN A 67 -1.51 14.01 -5.64
N PRO A 68 -1.13 15.27 -5.96
CA PRO A 68 0.06 15.52 -6.76
C PRO A 68 1.29 15.01 -6.01
N VAL A 69 2.00 14.06 -6.63
CA VAL A 69 3.34 13.69 -6.18
C VAL A 69 4.22 14.92 -6.42
N GLU A 70 4.61 15.61 -5.35
CA GLU A 70 5.61 16.68 -5.45
C GLU A 70 6.92 16.07 -5.97
N VAL A 71 7.15 16.21 -7.27
CA VAL A 71 8.46 15.99 -7.88
C VAL A 71 9.33 17.16 -7.45
N ALA A 72 10.10 16.96 -6.39
CA ALA A 72 11.18 17.87 -6.04
C ALA A 72 12.19 17.88 -7.21
N TYR A 73 12.25 18.99 -7.93
CA TYR A 73 13.34 19.24 -8.88
C TYR A 73 14.58 19.60 -8.06
N GLU A 74 15.66 18.80 -8.18
CA GLU A 74 17.01 19.14 -7.71
C GLU A 74 17.71 20.12 -8.65
#